data_AF-A2H378-F1
#
_entry.id   AF-A2H378-F1
#
_cell.length_a   1.000
_cell.length_b   1.000
_cell.length_c   1.000
_cell.angle_alpha   90.00
_cell.angle_beta   90.00
_cell.angle_gamma   90.00
#
_symmetry.space_group_name_H-M   'P 1'
#
loop_
_entity.id
_entity.type
_entity.pdbx_description
1 polymer ?
#
loop_
_entity_poly.entity_id
_entity_poly.type
_entity_poly.pdbx_seq_one_letter_code
_entity_poly.pdbx_strand_id
1 'polypeptide(L)'
;MPRRTKAVAKRIKNLVQSAKNRVEPYVVNTVEFVLSVLLSGATFCQSEFQFMLNNIKVPSEATFHRIQEKVGRVIIEVARESVNYWKSRMRKCSGLLFDGSWSQRRNAMFCYVQFVEEKLKKIVDWEVISKSFKNFKGNFNGKSNEMEFEGLKRMLKRWNNEKRVNFFVHDGDVKIVSTIKNTFKGIREYRDPGHFLNNIQKKLKLPEFRILSSISKNLLRWLRQLLNDTHMSIKTKKFLWLNSAKHYAGNHKFCPDPEKCKMIKPWKYAKNKTAIKTLKKFLEDTVKIFDMV
;
A
#
# COMPACT_ATOMS: atom_id res chain seq x y z
N MET A 1 -11.38 10.39 26.63
CA MET A 1 -11.24 11.80 26.19
C MET A 1 -10.81 12.66 27.37
N PRO A 2 -9.82 13.56 27.23
CA PRO A 2 -9.35 14.42 28.32
C PRO A 2 -10.45 15.40 28.77
N ARG A 3 -10.53 15.70 30.06
CA ARG A 3 -11.58 16.55 30.68
C ARG A 3 -11.75 17.94 30.03
N ARG A 4 -10.68 18.51 29.45
CA ARG A 4 -10.72 19.81 28.74
C ARG A 4 -11.59 19.80 27.48
N THR A 5 -11.65 18.69 26.74
CA THR A 5 -12.41 18.59 25.49
C THR A 5 -13.92 18.59 25.74
N LYS A 6 -14.37 18.01 26.87
CA LYS A 6 -15.79 18.00 27.27
C LYS A 6 -16.30 19.41 27.64
N ALA A 7 -15.48 20.23 28.27
CA ALA A 7 -15.86 21.58 28.69
C ALA A 7 -16.02 22.54 27.49
N VAL A 8 -15.13 22.43 26.50
CA VAL A 8 -15.21 23.21 25.25
C VAL A 8 -16.43 22.79 24.43
N ALA A 9 -16.67 21.48 24.29
CA ALA A 9 -17.87 20.97 23.60
C ALA A 9 -19.17 21.46 24.27
N LYS A 10 -19.22 21.53 25.61
CA LYS A 10 -20.37 22.06 26.36
C LYS A 10 -20.60 23.55 26.09
N ARG A 11 -19.53 24.36 26.04
CA ARG A 11 -19.64 25.79 25.72
C ARG A 11 -20.14 26.05 24.31
N ILE A 12 -19.62 25.31 23.31
CA ILE A 12 -20.09 25.42 21.92
C ILE A 12 -21.56 24.98 21.81
N LYS A 13 -21.94 23.90 22.50
CA LYS A 13 -23.33 23.42 22.53
C LYS A 13 -24.29 24.48 23.09
N ASN A 14 -23.90 25.19 24.14
CA ASN A 14 -24.71 26.27 24.72
C ASN A 14 -24.85 27.47 23.78
N LEU A 15 -23.78 27.86 23.08
CA LEU A 15 -23.81 28.94 22.09
C LEU A 15 -24.73 28.63 20.90
N VAL A 16 -24.68 27.38 20.41
CA VAL A 16 -25.58 26.89 19.35
C VAL A 16 -27.03 26.87 19.83
N GLN A 17 -27.27 26.47 21.09
CA GLN A 17 -28.60 26.46 21.68
C GLN A 17 -29.18 27.88 21.82
N SER A 18 -28.36 28.88 22.16
CA SER A 18 -28.78 30.28 22.25
C SER A 18 -29.02 30.96 20.89
N ALA A 19 -28.46 30.41 19.81
CA ALA A 19 -28.58 30.96 18.45
C ALA A 19 -29.82 30.45 17.67
N LYS A 20 -30.60 29.51 18.23
CA LYS A 20 -31.79 28.98 17.54
C LYS A 20 -32.98 29.91 17.65
N ASN A 21 -33.21 30.71 16.60
CA ASN A 21 -34.57 31.09 16.23
C ASN A 21 -35.34 29.81 15.84
N ARG A 22 -36.55 29.65 16.38
CA ARG A 22 -37.34 28.41 16.46
C ARG A 22 -37.74 27.86 15.08
N VAL A 23 -36.92 26.99 14.51
CA VAL A 23 -37.33 26.02 13.48
C VAL A 23 -37.07 24.63 14.04
N GLU A 24 -38.07 23.75 13.95
CA GLU A 24 -37.91 22.36 14.38
C GLU A 24 -36.71 21.72 13.67
N PRO A 25 -35.87 20.95 14.38
CA PRO A 25 -34.71 20.34 13.78
C PRO A 25 -35.13 19.31 12.73
N TYR A 26 -34.50 19.33 11.55
CA TYR A 26 -34.69 18.28 10.55
C TYR A 26 -34.21 16.94 11.12
N VAL A 27 -35.02 15.89 10.99
CA VAL A 27 -34.66 14.54 11.46
C VAL A 27 -34.11 13.74 10.29
N VAL A 28 -32.82 13.41 10.32
CA VAL A 28 -32.19 12.64 9.25
C VAL A 28 -32.65 11.18 9.27
N ASN A 29 -32.81 10.59 8.09
CA ASN A 29 -33.04 9.15 7.97
C ASN A 29 -31.85 8.39 8.58
N THR A 30 -32.14 7.37 9.40
CA THR A 30 -31.10 6.63 10.12
C THR A 30 -30.14 5.89 9.19
N VAL A 31 -30.62 5.33 8.08
CA VAL A 31 -29.79 4.62 7.09
C VAL A 31 -28.88 5.60 6.36
N GLU A 32 -29.42 6.74 5.91
CA GLU A 32 -28.63 7.80 5.26
C GLU A 32 -27.54 8.33 6.18
N PHE A 33 -27.87 8.56 7.46
CA PHE A 33 -26.88 8.98 8.44
C PHE A 33 -25.77 7.93 8.61
N VAL A 34 -26.13 6.65 8.78
CA VAL A 34 -25.16 5.55 8.89
C VAL A 34 -24.26 5.48 7.66
N LEU A 35 -24.82 5.55 6.46
CA LEU A 35 -24.05 5.55 5.20
C LEU A 35 -23.11 6.75 5.12
N SER A 36 -23.59 7.94 5.49
CA SER A 36 -22.77 9.16 5.51
C SER A 36 -21.60 9.05 6.49
N VAL A 37 -21.81 8.48 7.67
CA VAL A 37 -20.73 8.25 8.66
C VAL A 37 -19.71 7.24 8.13
N LEU A 38 -20.16 6.13 7.54
CA LEU A 38 -19.27 5.10 6.99
C LEU A 38 -18.45 5.62 5.80
N LEU A 39 -19.06 6.35 4.87
CA LEU A 39 -18.40 6.88 3.68
C LEU A 39 -17.39 7.98 4.02
N SER A 40 -17.69 8.81 5.02
CA SER A 40 -16.77 9.87 5.46
C SER A 40 -15.60 9.36 6.31
N GLY A 41 -15.68 8.12 6.83
CA GLY A 41 -14.72 7.59 7.80
C GLY A 41 -14.78 8.30 9.16
N ALA A 42 -15.86 9.04 9.43
CA ALA A 42 -16.07 9.72 10.70
C ALA A 42 -16.54 8.75 11.79
N THR A 43 -16.42 9.17 13.05
CA THR A 43 -17.07 8.51 14.18
C THR A 43 -18.50 9.01 14.37
N PHE A 44 -19.32 8.26 15.10
CA PHE A 44 -20.66 8.70 15.50
C PHE A 44 -20.62 10.08 16.16
N CYS A 45 -19.76 10.28 17.16
CA CYS A 45 -19.68 11.56 17.89
C CYS A 45 -19.26 12.74 16.99
N GLN A 46 -18.34 12.52 16.04
CA GLN A 46 -17.95 13.58 15.09
C GLN A 46 -19.13 13.97 14.20
N SER A 47 -19.85 12.97 13.70
CA SER A 47 -20.99 13.18 12.79
C SER A 47 -22.19 13.79 13.52
N GLU A 48 -22.51 13.31 14.73
CA GLU A 48 -23.54 13.89 15.60
C GLU A 48 -23.26 15.37 15.86
N PHE A 49 -22.02 15.71 16.21
CA PHE A 49 -21.65 17.09 16.46
C PHE A 49 -21.81 17.96 15.20
N GLN A 50 -21.31 17.51 14.05
CA GLN A 50 -21.43 18.23 12.78
C GLN A 50 -22.90 18.47 12.38
N PHE A 51 -23.75 17.45 12.49
CA PHE A 51 -25.17 17.55 12.14
C PHE A 51 -25.92 18.46 13.12
N MET A 52 -25.58 18.40 14.42
CA MET A 52 -26.13 19.29 15.45
C MET A 52 -25.85 20.77 15.14
N LEU A 53 -24.64 21.10 14.67
CA LEU A 53 -24.27 22.47 14.28
C LEU A 53 -25.12 23.01 13.12
N ASN A 54 -25.72 22.12 12.33
CA ASN A 54 -26.57 22.45 11.19
C ASN A 54 -28.08 22.27 11.51
N ASN A 55 -28.46 22.23 12.78
CA ASN A 55 -29.84 22.00 13.24
C ASN A 55 -30.46 20.68 12.73
N ILE A 56 -29.64 19.65 12.49
CA ILE A 56 -30.10 18.32 12.10
C ILE A 56 -30.02 17.37 13.30
N LYS A 57 -31.14 16.70 13.60
CA LYS A 57 -31.25 15.68 14.64
C LYS A 57 -30.90 14.31 14.07
N VAL A 58 -29.93 13.65 14.70
CA VAL A 58 -29.44 12.32 14.33
C VAL A 58 -30.06 11.22 15.21
N PRO A 59 -30.04 9.94 14.78
CA PRO A 59 -30.41 8.81 15.63
C PRO A 59 -29.54 8.70 16.88
N SER A 60 -30.03 8.00 17.92
CA SER A 60 -29.22 7.67 19.09
C SER A 60 -28.05 6.74 18.74
N GLU A 61 -26.97 6.78 19.51
CA GLU A 61 -25.78 5.93 19.31
C GLU A 61 -26.11 4.43 19.28
N ALA A 62 -27.01 3.98 20.16
CA ALA A 62 -27.50 2.60 20.16
C ALA A 62 -28.24 2.23 18.87
N THR A 63 -29.08 3.15 18.37
CA THR A 63 -29.79 2.96 17.11
C THR A 63 -28.82 2.95 15.93
N PHE A 64 -27.84 3.86 15.94
CA PHE A 64 -26.78 3.94 14.94
C PHE A 64 -26.04 2.61 14.82
N HIS A 65 -25.51 2.04 15.91
CA HIS A 65 -24.75 0.79 15.86
C HIS A 65 -25.60 -0.41 15.41
N ARG A 66 -26.86 -0.48 15.86
CA ARG A 66 -27.80 -1.53 15.41
C ARG A 66 -28.06 -1.47 13.91
N ILE A 67 -28.20 -0.28 13.34
CA ILE A 67 -28.43 -0.11 11.90
C ILE A 67 -27.13 -0.24 11.12
N GLN A 68 -25.99 0.23 11.66
CA GLN A 68 -24.66 0.05 11.10
C GLN A 68 -24.34 -1.42 10.86
N GLU A 69 -24.71 -2.32 11.78
CA GLU A 69 -24.54 -3.76 11.58
C GLU A 69 -25.34 -4.29 10.38
N LYS A 70 -26.60 -3.87 10.25
CA LYS A 70 -27.46 -4.27 9.12
C LYS A 70 -26.93 -3.74 7.79
N VAL A 71 -26.62 -2.45 7.73
CA VAL A 71 -26.06 -1.78 6.54
C VAL A 71 -24.70 -2.39 6.17
N GLY A 72 -23.85 -2.66 7.17
CA GLY A 72 -22.55 -3.27 6.97
C GLY A 72 -22.62 -4.64 6.29
N ARG A 73 -23.62 -5.48 6.63
CA ARG A 73 -23.83 -6.77 5.96
C ARG A 73 -24.16 -6.60 4.48
N VAL A 74 -25.06 -5.68 4.15
CA VAL A 74 -25.44 -5.38 2.75
C VAL A 74 -24.23 -4.84 1.96
N ILE A 75 -23.44 -3.94 2.57
CA ILE A 75 -22.22 -3.43 1.92
C ILE A 75 -21.23 -4.56 1.61
N ILE A 76 -21.03 -5.49 2.55
CA ILE A 76 -20.15 -6.64 2.34
C ILE A 76 -20.66 -7.52 1.21
N GLU A 77 -21.96 -7.80 1.16
CA GLU A 77 -22.60 -8.59 0.11
C GLU A 77 -22.39 -7.95 -1.28
N VAL A 78 -22.73 -6.67 -1.43
CA VAL A 78 -22.52 -5.91 -2.68
C VAL A 78 -21.03 -5.88 -3.06
N ALA A 79 -20.13 -5.71 -2.09
CA ALA A 79 -18.69 -5.76 -2.34
C ALA A 79 -18.23 -7.15 -2.82
N ARG A 80 -18.83 -8.23 -2.29
CA ARG A 80 -18.54 -9.61 -2.72
C ARG A 80 -19.07 -9.89 -4.13
N GLU A 81 -20.27 -9.42 -4.46
CA GLU A 81 -20.83 -9.52 -5.81
C GLU A 81 -19.94 -8.78 -6.83
N SER A 82 -19.51 -7.56 -6.50
CA SER A 82 -18.65 -6.75 -7.36
C SER A 82 -17.32 -7.46 -7.66
N VAL A 83 -16.63 -8.01 -6.65
CA VAL A 83 -15.37 -8.73 -6.91
C VAL A 83 -15.58 -10.03 -7.68
N ASN A 84 -16.68 -10.75 -7.44
CA ASN A 84 -17.02 -11.95 -8.21
C ASN A 84 -17.28 -11.61 -9.69
N TYR A 85 -17.99 -10.51 -9.94
CA TYR A 85 -18.21 -9.99 -11.29
C TYR A 85 -16.87 -9.68 -11.99
N TRP A 86 -15.96 -8.96 -11.35
CA TRP A 86 -14.65 -8.65 -11.95
C TRP A 86 -13.77 -9.90 -12.11
N LYS A 87 -13.80 -10.81 -11.14
CA LYS A 87 -13.10 -12.11 -11.23
C LYS A 87 -13.61 -12.96 -12.40
N SER A 88 -14.92 -12.91 -12.70
CA SER A 88 -15.49 -13.62 -13.85
C SER A 88 -14.96 -13.08 -15.19
N ARG A 89 -14.65 -11.78 -15.26
CA ARG A 89 -14.14 -11.10 -16.46
C ARG A 89 -12.63 -11.22 -16.67
N MET A 90 -11.91 -11.87 -15.75
CA MET A 90 -10.49 -12.12 -15.93
C MET A 90 -10.23 -12.97 -17.18
N ARG A 91 -9.24 -12.56 -17.97
CA ARG A 91 -8.80 -13.29 -19.15
C ARG A 91 -7.75 -14.33 -18.78
N LYS A 92 -7.47 -15.27 -19.69
CA LYS A 92 -6.28 -16.13 -19.53
C LYS A 92 -5.02 -15.27 -19.50
N CYS A 93 -4.01 -15.76 -18.80
CA CYS A 93 -2.74 -15.08 -18.57
C CYS A 93 -2.87 -13.74 -17.81
N SER A 94 -3.85 -13.65 -16.91
CA SER A 94 -4.02 -12.52 -15.99
C SER A 94 -2.91 -12.49 -14.94
N GLY A 95 -2.58 -11.29 -14.48
CA GLY A 95 -1.66 -11.03 -13.38
C GLY A 95 -2.40 -10.62 -12.12
N LEU A 96 -1.95 -11.08 -10.95
CA LEU A 96 -2.50 -10.66 -9.66
C LEU A 96 -1.50 -9.79 -8.90
N LEU A 97 -1.91 -8.59 -8.50
CA LEU A 97 -1.16 -7.75 -7.56
C LEU A 97 -1.70 -8.01 -6.16
N PHE A 98 -0.83 -8.40 -5.24
CA PHE A 98 -1.16 -8.66 -3.84
C PHE A 98 -0.59 -7.57 -2.95
N ASP A 99 -1.44 -7.02 -2.08
CA ASP A 99 -1.04 -6.02 -1.10
C ASP A 99 -1.91 -6.10 0.17
N GLY A 100 -1.34 -5.60 1.28
CA GLY A 100 -1.94 -5.52 2.59
C GLY A 100 -1.99 -4.09 3.12
N SER A 101 -3.07 -3.75 3.82
CA SER A 101 -3.26 -2.46 4.48
C SER A 101 -3.61 -2.68 5.94
N TRP A 102 -2.97 -1.94 6.84
CA TRP A 102 -3.15 -2.07 8.28
C TRP A 102 -3.87 -0.85 8.86
N SER A 103 -4.75 -1.08 9.83
CA SER A 103 -5.48 0.01 10.49
C SER A 103 -4.58 0.97 11.27
N GLN A 104 -3.36 0.56 11.60
CA GLN A 104 -2.38 1.36 12.32
C GLN A 104 -0.96 0.81 12.13
N ARG A 105 0.05 1.67 12.32
CA ARG A 105 1.47 1.34 12.04
C ARG A 105 2.05 0.23 12.92
N ARG A 106 1.56 0.07 14.14
CA ARG A 106 2.08 -0.89 15.13
C ARG A 106 0.93 -1.59 15.83
N ASN A 107 1.08 -2.90 16.06
CA ASN A 107 0.09 -3.72 16.76
C ASN A 107 -1.32 -3.55 16.18
N ALA A 108 -1.45 -3.60 14.85
CA ALA A 108 -2.72 -3.37 14.19
C ALA A 108 -3.81 -4.34 14.66
N MET A 109 -5.02 -3.80 14.76
CA MET A 109 -6.22 -4.56 15.10
C MET A 109 -6.90 -5.11 13.86
N PHE A 110 -6.74 -4.43 12.72
CA PHE A 110 -7.30 -4.86 11.45
C PHE A 110 -6.23 -4.87 10.36
N CYS A 111 -6.33 -5.84 9.47
CA CYS A 111 -5.56 -5.96 8.25
C CYS A 111 -6.53 -6.27 7.10
N TYR A 112 -6.51 -5.45 6.07
CA TYR A 112 -7.24 -5.68 4.83
C TYR A 112 -6.23 -6.11 3.78
N VAL A 113 -6.45 -7.24 3.14
CA VAL A 113 -5.62 -7.75 2.05
C VAL A 113 -6.45 -7.88 0.78
N GLN A 114 -5.82 -7.70 -0.37
CA GLN A 114 -6.53 -7.73 -1.64
C GLN A 114 -5.70 -8.32 -2.79
N PHE A 115 -6.43 -8.83 -3.78
CA PHE A 115 -5.91 -9.09 -5.12
C PHE A 115 -6.51 -8.08 -6.09
N VAL A 116 -5.65 -7.40 -6.82
CA VAL A 116 -6.02 -6.55 -7.95
C VAL A 116 -5.59 -7.24 -9.23
N GLU A 117 -6.47 -7.36 -10.22
CA GLU A 117 -6.08 -7.91 -11.52
C GLU A 117 -5.39 -6.84 -12.37
N GLU A 118 -4.25 -7.21 -12.95
CA GLU A 118 -3.31 -6.29 -13.58
C GLU A 118 -3.92 -5.51 -14.74
N LYS A 119 -4.73 -6.10 -15.62
CA LYS A 119 -5.26 -5.41 -16.80
C LYS A 119 -6.54 -4.66 -16.52
N LEU A 120 -7.44 -5.25 -15.75
CA LEU A 120 -8.72 -4.66 -15.36
C LEU A 120 -8.51 -3.51 -14.37
N LYS A 121 -7.41 -3.53 -13.61
CA LYS A 121 -7.15 -2.59 -12.50
C LYS A 121 -8.31 -2.59 -11.50
N LYS A 122 -8.92 -3.76 -11.29
CA LYS A 122 -10.04 -3.97 -10.35
C LYS A 122 -9.66 -4.98 -9.30
N ILE A 123 -10.22 -4.80 -8.10
CA ILE A 123 -10.12 -5.78 -7.02
C ILE A 123 -10.94 -7.01 -7.43
N VAL A 124 -10.32 -8.19 -7.36
CA VAL A 124 -10.92 -9.48 -7.76
C VAL A 124 -11.05 -10.45 -6.59
N ASP A 125 -10.45 -10.15 -5.44
CA ASP A 125 -10.74 -10.77 -4.15
C ASP A 125 -10.15 -9.90 -3.03
N TRP A 126 -10.68 -10.05 -1.81
CA TRP A 126 -10.18 -9.40 -0.61
C TRP A 126 -10.50 -10.21 0.65
N GLU A 127 -9.80 -9.92 1.74
CA GLU A 127 -10.11 -10.42 3.06
C GLU A 127 -9.84 -9.36 4.13
N VAL A 128 -10.69 -9.32 5.16
CA VAL A 128 -10.45 -8.50 6.36
C VAL A 128 -10.16 -9.41 7.54
N ILE A 129 -8.95 -9.27 8.09
CA ILE A 129 -8.52 -9.94 9.30
C ILE A 129 -8.66 -8.97 10.47
N SER A 130 -9.45 -9.37 11.46
CA SER A 130 -9.68 -8.64 12.70
C SER A 130 -9.05 -9.43 13.84
N LYS A 131 -8.03 -8.88 14.48
CA LYS A 131 -7.34 -9.52 15.60
C LYS A 131 -8.20 -9.46 16.85
N SER A 132 -8.34 -10.58 17.55
CA SER A 132 -8.95 -10.61 18.88
C SER A 132 -8.04 -9.95 19.93
N PHE A 133 -8.61 -9.11 20.79
CA PHE A 133 -7.86 -8.44 21.86
C PHE A 133 -8.76 -8.06 23.03
N LYS A 134 -8.40 -8.52 24.24
CA LYS A 134 -9.20 -8.30 25.47
C LYS A 134 -10.68 -8.63 25.21
N ASN A 135 -11.57 -7.64 25.30
CA ASN A 135 -13.01 -7.79 25.14
C ASN A 135 -13.47 -7.69 23.68
N PHE A 136 -12.56 -7.49 22.73
CA PHE A 136 -12.87 -7.46 21.30
C PHE A 136 -12.66 -8.84 20.69
N LYS A 137 -13.76 -9.47 20.26
CA LYS A 137 -13.74 -10.76 19.56
C LYS A 137 -13.55 -10.53 18.06
N GLY A 138 -12.32 -10.73 17.59
CA GLY A 138 -11.97 -10.69 16.19
C GLY A 138 -12.19 -12.04 15.50
N ASN A 139 -11.76 -12.13 14.23
CA ASN A 139 -11.78 -13.36 13.45
C ASN A 139 -10.38 -14.03 13.36
N PHE A 140 -9.42 -13.59 14.17
CA PHE A 140 -8.05 -14.10 14.20
C PHE A 140 -7.38 -13.96 15.58
N ASN A 141 -6.77 -15.05 16.05
CA ASN A 141 -6.12 -15.15 17.37
C ASN A 141 -4.59 -15.26 17.25
N GLY A 142 -3.96 -14.35 16.51
CA GLY A 142 -2.50 -14.34 16.32
C GLY A 142 -1.88 -12.94 16.37
N LYS A 143 -0.61 -12.83 15.95
CA LYS A 143 0.12 -11.56 16.00
C LYS A 143 -0.22 -10.66 14.81
N SER A 144 -0.07 -9.35 14.98
CA SER A 144 -0.44 -8.37 13.93
C SER A 144 0.34 -8.54 12.63
N ASN A 145 1.59 -9.01 12.70
CA ASN A 145 2.45 -9.26 11.55
C ASN A 145 2.09 -10.55 10.80
N GLU A 146 1.23 -11.41 11.37
CA GLU A 146 0.77 -12.65 10.74
C GLU A 146 -0.57 -12.48 10.01
N MET A 147 -1.25 -11.34 10.23
CA MET A 147 -2.59 -11.12 9.67
C MET A 147 -2.61 -11.08 8.14
N GLU A 148 -1.60 -10.47 7.51
CA GLU A 148 -1.52 -10.41 6.05
C GLU A 148 -1.41 -11.82 5.46
N PHE A 149 -0.54 -12.64 6.05
CA PHE A 149 -0.38 -14.04 5.67
C PHE A 149 -1.65 -14.88 5.91
N GLU A 150 -2.34 -14.66 7.04
CA GLU A 150 -3.62 -15.31 7.31
C GLU A 150 -4.70 -14.91 6.29
N GLY A 151 -4.79 -13.62 5.96
CA GLY A 151 -5.69 -13.11 4.93
C GLY A 151 -5.42 -13.76 3.58
N LEU A 152 -4.15 -13.83 3.17
CA LEU A 152 -3.72 -14.51 1.95
C LEU A 152 -4.17 -15.97 1.93
N LYS A 153 -3.94 -16.73 3.01
CA LYS A 153 -4.37 -18.14 3.08
C LYS A 153 -5.88 -18.29 2.89
N ARG A 154 -6.69 -17.41 3.48
CA ARG A 154 -8.16 -17.44 3.32
C ARG A 154 -8.58 -17.11 1.90
N MET A 155 -7.93 -16.12 1.28
CA MET A 155 -8.14 -15.80 -0.12
C MET A 155 -7.78 -16.99 -1.01
N LEU A 156 -6.58 -17.55 -0.90
CA LEU A 156 -6.11 -18.65 -1.76
C LEU A 156 -7.01 -19.89 -1.72
N LYS A 157 -7.70 -20.17 -0.61
CA LYS A 157 -8.73 -21.24 -0.57
C LYS A 157 -9.84 -21.05 -1.61
N ARG A 158 -10.25 -19.80 -1.90
CA ARG A 158 -11.24 -19.43 -2.94
C ARG A 158 -10.67 -19.43 -4.36
N TRP A 159 -9.37 -19.66 -4.50
CA TRP A 159 -8.66 -19.67 -5.77
C TRP A 159 -8.11 -21.05 -6.12
N ASN A 160 -8.43 -22.06 -5.31
CA ASN A 160 -8.09 -23.45 -5.62
C ASN A 160 -8.68 -23.79 -6.99
N ASN A 161 -7.85 -24.25 -7.93
CA ASN A 161 -8.18 -24.55 -9.34
C ASN A 161 -8.25 -23.38 -10.33
N GLU A 162 -7.94 -22.14 -9.94
CA GLU A 162 -7.88 -21.05 -10.93
C GLU A 162 -6.68 -21.24 -11.87
N LYS A 163 -6.94 -21.26 -13.19
CA LYS A 163 -5.95 -21.52 -14.25
C LYS A 163 -5.61 -20.28 -15.09
N ARG A 164 -6.34 -19.18 -14.91
CA ARG A 164 -6.17 -17.96 -15.70
C ARG A 164 -4.99 -17.12 -15.23
N VAL A 165 -4.54 -17.30 -13.99
CA VAL A 165 -3.44 -16.54 -13.40
C VAL A 165 -2.09 -17.08 -13.87
N ASN A 166 -1.24 -16.21 -14.40
CA ASN A 166 0.08 -16.58 -14.94
C ASN A 166 1.25 -15.92 -14.19
N PHE A 167 0.99 -14.81 -13.51
CA PHE A 167 1.99 -14.16 -12.68
C PHE A 167 1.37 -13.43 -11.49
N PHE A 168 2.19 -13.15 -10.49
CA PHE A 168 1.81 -12.32 -9.36
C PHE A 168 2.88 -11.28 -9.03
N VAL A 169 2.45 -10.14 -8.49
CA VAL A 169 3.29 -9.03 -8.01
C VAL A 169 3.09 -8.87 -6.51
N HIS A 170 4.18 -8.74 -5.75
CA HIS A 170 4.17 -8.61 -4.29
C HIS A 170 5.42 -7.91 -3.75
N ASP A 171 5.46 -7.71 -2.43
CA ASP A 171 6.50 -6.96 -1.71
C ASP A 171 7.81 -7.72 -1.40
N GLY A 172 7.85 -9.03 -1.61
CA GLY A 172 9.06 -9.85 -1.43
C GLY A 172 9.07 -10.77 -0.19
N ASP A 173 7.97 -10.93 0.55
CA ASP A 173 7.93 -11.83 1.71
C ASP A 173 7.96 -13.30 1.27
N VAL A 174 8.96 -14.05 1.77
CA VAL A 174 9.24 -15.44 1.38
C VAL A 174 8.06 -16.38 1.68
N LYS A 175 7.32 -16.16 2.77
CA LYS A 175 6.17 -17.01 3.14
C LYS A 175 4.99 -16.79 2.22
N ILE A 176 4.77 -15.54 1.81
CA ILE A 176 3.74 -15.18 0.83
C ILE A 176 4.04 -15.87 -0.51
N VAL A 177 5.30 -15.76 -0.98
CA VAL A 177 5.76 -16.37 -2.24
C VAL A 177 5.50 -17.88 -2.26
N SER A 178 5.96 -18.60 -1.23
CA SER A 178 5.84 -20.06 -1.21
C SER A 178 4.38 -20.50 -1.24
N THR A 179 3.51 -19.79 -0.52
CA THR A 179 2.08 -20.12 -0.43
C THR A 179 1.33 -19.85 -1.74
N ILE A 180 1.66 -18.74 -2.43
CA ILE A 180 1.09 -18.44 -3.75
C ILE A 180 1.55 -19.47 -4.77
N LYS A 181 2.85 -19.82 -4.81
CA LYS A 181 3.39 -20.83 -5.74
C LYS A 181 2.81 -22.23 -5.52
N ASN A 182 2.49 -22.57 -4.27
CA ASN A 182 1.80 -23.83 -3.96
C ASN A 182 0.36 -23.86 -4.50
N THR A 183 -0.33 -22.72 -4.53
CA THR A 183 -1.70 -22.61 -5.04
C THR A 183 -1.73 -22.53 -6.57
N PHE A 184 -0.85 -21.71 -7.15
CA PHE A 184 -0.70 -21.51 -8.59
C PHE A 184 0.59 -22.16 -9.07
N LYS A 185 0.53 -23.44 -9.43
CA LYS A 185 1.72 -24.18 -9.90
C LYS A 185 2.30 -23.53 -11.16
N GLY A 186 3.62 -23.28 -11.16
CA GLY A 186 4.32 -22.67 -12.29
C GLY A 186 4.11 -21.16 -12.46
N ILE A 187 3.47 -20.49 -11.51
CA ILE A 187 3.24 -19.04 -11.57
C ILE A 187 4.57 -18.26 -11.58
N ARG A 188 4.64 -17.22 -12.41
CA ARG A 188 5.78 -16.30 -12.44
C ARG A 188 5.67 -15.28 -11.31
N GLU A 189 6.79 -15.04 -10.63
CA GLU A 189 6.88 -14.07 -9.53
C GLU A 189 7.52 -12.77 -10.04
N TYR A 190 6.87 -11.65 -9.73
CA TYR A 190 7.39 -10.31 -9.92
C TYR A 190 7.33 -9.56 -8.58
N ARG A 191 8.19 -8.55 -8.43
CA ARG A 191 8.25 -7.68 -7.25
C ARG A 191 7.79 -6.29 -7.61
N ASP A 192 7.16 -5.61 -6.65
CA ASP A 192 6.83 -4.19 -6.83
C ASP A 192 8.11 -3.33 -6.91
N PRO A 193 8.37 -2.67 -8.06
CA PRO A 193 9.52 -1.79 -8.20
C PRO A 193 9.52 -0.60 -7.23
N GLY A 194 8.36 -0.10 -6.83
CA GLY A 194 8.21 0.98 -5.85
C GLY A 194 8.72 0.58 -4.46
N HIS A 195 8.26 -0.57 -3.95
CA HIS A 195 8.75 -1.11 -2.67
C HIS A 195 10.24 -1.42 -2.72
N PHE A 196 10.73 -1.95 -3.84
CA PHE A 196 12.15 -2.19 -4.01
C PHE A 196 12.99 -0.90 -4.02
N LEU A 197 12.55 0.13 -4.75
CA LEU A 197 13.21 1.45 -4.75
C LEU A 197 13.29 2.03 -3.34
N ASN A 198 12.23 1.88 -2.54
CA ASN A 198 12.21 2.29 -1.14
C ASN A 198 13.24 1.52 -0.31
N ASN A 199 13.38 0.21 -0.54
CA ASN A 199 14.37 -0.63 0.13
C ASN A 199 15.81 -0.26 -0.26
N ILE A 200 16.06 0.05 -1.54
CA ILE A 200 17.37 0.57 -1.97
C ILE A 200 17.67 1.92 -1.33
N GLN A 201 16.69 2.83 -1.27
CA GLN A 201 16.87 4.12 -0.63
C GLN A 201 17.23 3.94 0.86
N LYS A 202 16.63 2.97 1.56
CA LYS A 202 17.02 2.61 2.93
C LYS A 202 18.44 2.02 2.99
N LYS A 203 18.80 1.13 2.05
CA LYS A 203 20.14 0.54 1.97
C LYS A 203 21.23 1.62 1.80
N LEU A 204 21.00 2.61 0.94
CA LEU A 204 21.92 3.75 0.76
C LEU A 204 22.15 4.60 2.02
N LYS A 205 21.26 4.51 3.02
CA LYS A 205 21.40 5.19 4.31
C LYS A 205 22.22 4.40 5.34
N LEU A 206 22.55 3.13 5.07
CA LEU A 206 23.37 2.32 5.98
C LEU A 206 24.79 2.90 6.08
N PRO A 207 25.46 2.75 7.24
CA PRO A 207 26.82 3.29 7.46
C PRO A 207 27.81 2.87 6.37
N GLU A 208 27.73 1.62 5.90
CA GLU A 208 28.59 1.06 4.85
C GLU A 208 28.47 1.76 3.49
N PHE A 209 27.32 2.38 3.19
CA PHE A 209 27.07 3.10 1.93
C PHE A 209 27.04 4.62 2.09
N ARG A 210 27.32 5.15 3.29
CA ARG A 210 27.25 6.59 3.59
C ARG A 210 28.13 7.44 2.66
N ILE A 211 29.26 6.88 2.20
CA ILE A 211 30.16 7.54 1.23
C ILE A 211 29.47 7.85 -0.11
N LEU A 212 28.43 7.09 -0.48
CA LEU A 212 27.64 7.27 -1.70
C LEU A 212 26.56 8.36 -1.59
N SER A 213 26.38 8.97 -0.41
CA SER A 213 25.31 9.96 -0.13
C SER A 213 25.25 11.07 -1.19
N SER A 214 26.39 11.62 -1.59
CA SER A 214 26.49 12.67 -2.62
C SER A 214 25.98 12.30 -4.01
N ILE A 215 25.90 11.01 -4.34
CA ILE A 215 25.41 10.50 -5.64
C ILE A 215 24.09 9.73 -5.53
N SER A 216 23.61 9.46 -4.31
CA SER A 216 22.43 8.64 -4.02
C SER A 216 21.18 9.07 -4.78
N LYS A 217 20.87 10.38 -4.81
CA LYS A 217 19.71 10.93 -5.52
C LYS A 217 19.76 10.63 -7.02
N ASN A 218 20.94 10.80 -7.62
CA ASN A 218 21.15 10.58 -9.06
C ASN A 218 21.13 9.09 -9.39
N LEU A 219 21.74 8.24 -8.55
CA LEU A 219 21.65 6.78 -8.68
C LEU A 219 20.20 6.28 -8.61
N LEU A 220 19.42 6.75 -7.64
CA LEU A 220 18.01 6.36 -7.50
C LEU A 220 17.16 6.82 -8.69
N ARG A 221 17.40 8.04 -9.19
CA ARG A 221 16.74 8.55 -10.40
C ARG A 221 17.10 7.70 -11.62
N TRP A 222 18.39 7.36 -11.77
CA TRP A 222 18.86 6.53 -12.88
C TRP A 222 18.26 5.13 -12.83
N LEU A 223 18.24 4.50 -11.65
CA LEU A 223 17.61 3.20 -11.46
C LEU A 223 16.13 3.25 -11.85
N ARG A 224 15.39 4.26 -11.39
CA ARG A 224 13.96 4.42 -11.74
C ARG A 224 13.75 4.55 -13.25
N GLN A 225 14.62 5.29 -13.94
CA GLN A 225 14.56 5.41 -15.40
C GLN A 225 14.77 4.05 -16.08
N LEU A 226 15.80 3.30 -15.67
CA LEU A 226 16.06 1.97 -16.22
C LEU A 226 14.90 0.99 -15.94
N LEU A 227 14.28 1.05 -14.76
CA LEU A 227 13.14 0.18 -14.43
C LEU A 227 11.92 0.48 -15.30
N ASN A 228 11.62 1.76 -15.49
CA ASN A 228 10.42 2.18 -16.23
C ASN A 228 10.58 2.13 -17.76
N ASP A 229 11.79 1.93 -18.28
CA ASP A 229 12.02 1.81 -19.72
C ASP A 229 11.52 0.46 -20.25
N THR A 230 10.41 0.45 -20.98
CA THR A 230 9.80 -0.77 -21.53
C THR A 230 10.43 -1.24 -22.85
N HIS A 231 11.26 -0.42 -23.48
CA HIS A 231 11.90 -0.71 -24.77
C HIS A 231 13.29 -1.35 -24.60
N MET A 232 13.92 -1.13 -23.46
CA MET A 232 15.25 -1.64 -23.17
C MET A 232 15.23 -3.08 -22.66
N SER A 233 16.10 -3.93 -23.25
CA SER A 233 16.27 -5.30 -22.76
C SER A 233 16.82 -5.35 -21.33
N ILE A 234 16.45 -6.37 -20.56
CA ILE A 234 16.98 -6.62 -19.21
C ILE A 234 18.52 -6.64 -19.22
N LYS A 235 19.13 -7.29 -20.22
CA LYS A 235 20.59 -7.37 -20.37
C LYS A 235 21.21 -5.98 -20.49
N THR A 236 20.61 -5.10 -21.30
CA THR A 236 21.07 -3.72 -21.48
C THR A 236 20.89 -2.90 -20.20
N LYS A 237 19.75 -3.02 -19.51
CA LYS A 237 19.49 -2.34 -18.23
C LYS A 237 20.56 -2.69 -17.19
N LYS A 238 20.85 -3.99 -17.04
CA LYS A 238 21.90 -4.49 -16.13
C LYS A 238 23.27 -3.94 -16.49
N PHE A 239 23.64 -3.98 -17.76
CA PHE A 239 24.91 -3.46 -18.24
C PHE A 239 25.06 -1.96 -17.91
N LEU A 240 24.04 -1.15 -18.23
CA LEU A 240 24.03 0.28 -17.96
C LEU A 240 24.05 0.60 -16.47
N TRP A 241 23.33 -0.18 -15.65
CA TRP A 241 23.35 -0.02 -14.19
C TRP A 241 24.76 -0.24 -13.62
N LEU A 242 25.41 -1.35 -13.98
CA LEU A 242 26.78 -1.65 -13.56
C LEU A 242 27.80 -0.64 -14.11
N ASN A 243 27.55 -0.11 -15.31
CA ASN A 243 28.38 0.94 -15.91
C ASN A 243 28.34 2.27 -15.15
N SER A 244 27.38 2.48 -14.24
CA SER A 244 27.33 3.67 -13.37
C SER A 244 28.64 3.88 -12.60
N ALA A 245 29.35 2.82 -12.23
CA ALA A 245 30.67 2.93 -11.61
C ALA A 245 31.71 3.62 -12.50
N LYS A 246 31.69 3.33 -13.81
CA LYS A 246 32.56 3.99 -14.80
C LYS A 246 32.14 5.44 -15.03
N HIS A 247 30.84 5.69 -15.12
CA HIS A 247 30.30 7.06 -15.23
C HIS A 247 30.80 7.96 -14.09
N TYR A 248 30.67 7.51 -12.82
CA TYR A 248 31.13 8.31 -11.68
C TYR A 248 32.66 8.40 -11.57
N ALA A 249 33.40 7.49 -12.20
CA ALA A 249 34.86 7.57 -12.35
C ALA A 249 35.30 8.52 -13.49
N GLY A 250 34.36 9.14 -14.23
CA GLY A 250 34.63 10.04 -15.36
C GLY A 250 34.77 9.33 -16.71
N ASN A 251 34.47 8.03 -16.80
CA ASN A 251 34.47 7.29 -18.05
C ASN A 251 33.04 7.14 -18.60
N HIS A 252 32.75 7.91 -19.65
CA HIS A 252 31.42 8.02 -20.26
C HIS A 252 31.25 7.21 -21.55
N LYS A 253 32.20 6.33 -21.90
CA LYS A 253 32.20 5.55 -23.17
C LYS A 253 30.89 4.79 -23.42
N PHE A 254 30.25 4.30 -22.36
CA PHE A 254 29.05 3.48 -22.43
C PHE A 254 27.83 4.17 -21.81
N CYS A 255 27.86 5.50 -21.68
CA CYS A 255 26.67 6.27 -21.30
C CYS A 255 25.72 6.37 -22.50
N PRO A 256 24.38 6.44 -22.29
CA PRO A 256 23.42 6.60 -23.38
C PRO A 256 23.64 7.87 -24.21
N ASP A 257 24.13 8.94 -23.59
CA ASP A 257 24.51 10.19 -24.25
C ASP A 257 25.91 10.59 -23.76
N PRO A 258 26.99 10.08 -24.39
CA PRO A 258 28.36 10.34 -23.96
C PRO A 258 28.73 11.82 -24.01
N GLU A 259 28.28 12.55 -25.03
CA GLU A 259 28.65 13.97 -25.24
C GLU A 259 28.06 14.86 -24.14
N LYS A 260 26.79 14.68 -23.78
CA LYS A 260 26.22 15.40 -22.63
C LYS A 260 26.90 15.00 -21.32
N CYS A 261 27.30 13.74 -21.18
CA CYS A 261 27.95 13.27 -19.96
C CYS A 261 29.37 13.82 -19.78
N LYS A 262 30.12 14.13 -20.85
CA LYS A 262 31.46 14.74 -20.76
C LYS A 262 31.47 16.09 -20.04
N MET A 263 30.35 16.81 -20.04
CA MET A 263 30.20 18.07 -19.32
C MET A 263 29.99 17.88 -17.80
N ILE A 264 29.74 16.67 -17.34
CA ILE A 264 29.50 16.34 -15.94
C ILE A 264 30.86 16.15 -15.24
N LYS A 265 31.13 16.96 -14.21
CA LYS A 265 32.34 16.78 -13.40
C LYS A 265 32.36 15.38 -12.77
N PRO A 266 33.53 14.70 -12.76
CA PRO A 266 33.69 13.44 -12.06
C PRO A 266 33.25 13.55 -10.59
N TRP A 267 32.77 12.45 -10.04
CA TRP A 267 32.40 12.40 -8.64
C TRP A 267 33.60 12.77 -7.74
N LYS A 268 33.38 13.53 -6.67
CA LYS A 268 34.46 13.93 -5.74
C LYS A 268 35.28 12.76 -5.19
N TYR A 269 34.72 11.56 -5.14
CA TYR A 269 35.40 10.34 -4.69
C TYR A 269 35.82 9.41 -5.85
N ALA A 270 35.84 9.89 -7.09
CA ALA A 270 36.21 9.11 -8.28
C ALA A 270 37.59 8.45 -8.17
N LYS A 271 38.54 9.10 -7.50
CA LYS A 271 39.91 8.59 -7.27
C LYS A 271 40.06 7.79 -5.97
N ASN A 272 39.02 7.74 -5.13
CA ASN A 272 39.06 7.01 -3.86
C ASN A 272 38.69 5.54 -4.10
N LYS A 273 39.69 4.65 -3.97
CA LYS A 273 39.54 3.20 -4.21
C LYS A 273 38.43 2.58 -3.37
N THR A 274 38.30 2.97 -2.10
CA THR A 274 37.26 2.47 -1.19
C THR A 274 35.87 2.90 -1.67
N ALA A 275 35.68 4.17 -2.03
CA ALA A 275 34.40 4.67 -2.55
C ALA A 275 33.96 3.94 -3.83
N ILE A 276 34.90 3.72 -4.76
CA ILE A 276 34.61 2.99 -6.00
C ILE A 276 34.28 1.52 -5.71
N LYS A 277 35.00 0.86 -4.79
CA LYS A 277 34.69 -0.52 -4.37
C LYS A 277 33.31 -0.61 -3.74
N THR A 278 32.96 0.34 -2.86
CA THR A 278 31.64 0.43 -2.24
C THR A 278 30.53 0.65 -3.27
N LEU A 279 30.75 1.52 -4.26
CA LEU A 279 29.81 1.74 -5.36
C LEU A 279 29.60 0.47 -6.18
N LYS A 280 30.68 -0.21 -6.59
CA LYS A 280 30.57 -1.48 -7.34
C LYS A 280 29.79 -2.54 -6.56
N LYS A 281 30.13 -2.76 -5.30
CA LYS A 281 29.39 -3.67 -4.41
C LYS A 281 27.90 -3.33 -4.37
N PHE A 282 27.57 -2.05 -4.19
CA PHE A 282 26.18 -1.61 -4.18
C PHE A 282 25.44 -1.91 -5.50
N LEU A 283 26.08 -1.65 -6.65
CA LEU A 283 25.49 -1.91 -7.96
C LEU A 283 25.29 -3.41 -8.21
N GLU A 284 26.27 -4.24 -7.85
CA GLU A 284 26.22 -5.70 -7.94
C GLU A 284 25.13 -6.30 -7.05
N ASP A 285 24.99 -5.81 -5.82
CA ASP A 285 23.94 -6.26 -4.90
C ASP A 285 22.53 -5.95 -5.42
N THR A 286 22.39 -4.88 -6.21
CA THR A 286 21.09 -4.34 -6.63
C THR A 286 20.71 -4.69 -8.06
N VAL A 287 21.66 -5.17 -8.89
CA VAL A 287 21.43 -5.49 -10.32
C VAL A 287 20.41 -6.61 -10.53
N LYS A 288 20.24 -7.50 -9.55
CA LYS A 288 19.28 -8.62 -9.61
C LYS A 288 17.82 -8.15 -9.70
N ILE A 289 17.55 -6.87 -9.41
CA ILE A 289 16.20 -6.32 -9.53
C ILE A 289 15.64 -6.42 -10.95
N PHE A 290 16.50 -6.25 -11.96
CA PHE A 290 16.04 -6.25 -13.34
C PHE A 290 15.54 -7.63 -13.82
N ASP A 291 15.76 -8.69 -13.03
CA ASP A 291 15.21 -10.02 -13.27
C ASP A 291 13.84 -10.24 -12.60
N MET A 292 13.46 -9.36 -11.66
CA MET A 292 12.33 -9.54 -10.76
C MET A 292 11.21 -8.52 -10.98
N VAL A 293 11.36 -7.61 -11.94
CA VAL A 293 10.43 -6.51 -12.22
C VAL A 293 10.01 -6.57 -13.69
#